data_AF-A0A1I0C2Q3-F1
#
_entry.id   AF-A0A1I0C2Q3-F1
#
_cell.length_a   1.000
_cell.length_b   1.000
_cell.length_c   1.000
_cell.angle_alpha   90.00
_cell.angle_beta   90.00
_cell.angle_gamma   90.00
#
_symmetry.space_group_name_H-M   'P 1'
#
loop_
_entity.id
_entity.type
_entity.pdbx_description
1 polymer ?
#
loop_
_entity_poly.entity_id
_entity_poly.type
_entity_poly.pdbx_seq_one_letter_code
_entity_poly.pdbx_strand_id
1 'polypeptide(L)' 'MPLNNYGVLKGGAIEPGATRWIDIQPPVALSNKGGIITLLNQNGVKVHGVSYTKQQANQPGWTIVF' A
#
# COMPACT_ATOMS: atom_id res chain seq x y z
N MET A 1 -2.34 10.76 -15.61
CA MET A 1 -2.41 11.25 -14.21
C MET A 1 -1.00 11.26 -13.65
N PRO A 2 -0.53 12.34 -13.02
CA PRO A 2 0.84 12.42 -12.52
C PRO A 2 1.07 11.45 -11.34
N LEU A 3 2.24 10.80 -11.29
CA LEU A 3 2.62 9.77 -10.30
C LEU A 3 2.63 10.27 -8.84
N ASN A 4 2.53 11.59 -8.68
CA ASN A 4 2.61 12.36 -7.44
C ASN A 4 1.48 12.04 -6.46
N ASN A 5 0.42 11.37 -6.93
CA ASN A 5 -0.74 10.97 -6.12
C ASN A 5 -0.64 9.55 -5.55
N TYR A 6 0.46 8.84 -5.81
CA TYR A 6 0.73 7.51 -5.28
C TYR A 6 1.89 7.57 -4.28
N GLY A 7 1.81 6.79 -3.20
CA GLY A 7 2.98 6.55 -2.36
C GLY A 7 4.07 5.88 -3.20
N VAL A 8 5.15 6.60 -3.50
CA VAL A 8 6.26 6.05 -4.27
C VAL A 8 7.10 5.17 -3.36
N LEU A 9 7.25 3.89 -3.72
CA LEU A 9 8.23 3.00 -3.11
C LEU A 9 9.64 3.50 -3.46
N LYS A 10 10.15 4.47 -2.70
CA LYS A 10 11.55 4.90 -2.84
C LYS A 10 12.44 3.85 -2.18
N GLY A 11 13.00 2.97 -2.97
CA GLY A 11 14.17 2.18 -2.60
C GLY A 11 14.28 0.93 -3.44
N GLY A 12 15.51 0.42 -3.50
CA GLY A 12 15.96 -0.61 -4.42
C GLY A 12 15.25 -1.96 -4.32
N ALA A 13 15.83 -2.93 -5.01
CA ALA A 13 15.31 -4.27 -5.17
C ALA A 13 14.86 -4.89 -3.83
N ILE A 14 13.74 -5.62 -3.88
CA ILE A 14 13.30 -6.49 -2.80
C ILE A 14 13.83 -7.87 -3.17
N GLU A 15 14.75 -8.39 -2.37
CA GLU A 15 15.31 -9.73 -2.58
C GLU A 15 14.23 -10.82 -2.48
N PRO A 16 14.41 -11.99 -3.11
CA PRO A 16 13.47 -13.10 -2.99
C PRO A 16 13.22 -13.47 -1.52
N GLY A 17 11.94 -13.50 -1.12
CA GLY A 17 11.53 -13.80 0.26
C GLY A 17 11.68 -12.65 1.26
N ALA A 18 12.23 -11.50 0.86
CA ALA A 18 12.31 -10.33 1.73
C ALA A 18 10.95 -9.65 1.90
N THR A 19 10.74 -9.07 3.08
CA THR A 19 9.58 -8.20 3.36
C THR A 19 10.05 -6.77 3.48
N ARG A 20 9.24 -5.83 2.99
CA ARG A 20 9.57 -4.41 3.06
C ARG A 20 8.44 -3.60 3.66
N TRP A 21 8.79 -2.79 4.66
CA TRP A 21 7.91 -1.82 5.29
C TRP A 21 7.95 -0.49 4.55
N ILE A 22 6.80 0.13 4.39
CA ILE A 22 6.63 1.40 3.69
C ILE A 22 5.81 2.33 4.57
N ASP A 23 6.44 3.42 5.00
CA ASP A 23 5.77 4.45 5.77
C ASP A 23 4.90 5.32 4.86
N ILE A 24 3.62 5.41 5.19
CA ILE A 24 2.70 6.33 4.52
C ILE A 24 2.88 7.72 5.13
N GLN A 25 3.19 8.70 4.28
CA GLN A 25 3.35 10.09 4.69
C GLN A 25 2.25 10.97 4.07
N PRO A 26 1.84 12.04 4.76
CA PRO A 26 0.96 13.06 4.18
C PRO A 26 1.50 13.57 2.83
N PRO A 27 0.61 13.89 1.86
CA PRO A 27 -0.84 13.97 1.99
C PRO A 27 -1.56 12.62 1.78
N VAL A 28 -0.83 11.53 1.56
CA VAL A 28 -1.43 10.21 1.36
C VAL A 28 -1.89 9.64 2.70
N ALA A 29 -3.11 9.10 2.73
CA ALA A 29 -3.65 8.40 3.89
C ALA A 29 -4.48 7.20 3.44
N LEU A 30 -4.52 6.16 4.28
CA LEU A 30 -5.44 5.04 4.08
C LEU A 30 -6.84 5.43 4.57
N SER A 31 -7.86 5.00 3.83
CA SER A 31 -9.26 5.26 4.18
C SER A 31 -9.67 4.41 5.38
N ASN A 32 -10.31 5.02 6.39
CA ASN A 32 -10.93 4.30 7.51
C ASN A 32 -12.25 3.59 7.13
N LYS A 33 -12.67 3.66 5.87
CA LYS A 33 -13.89 3.01 5.37
C LYS A 33 -13.61 1.67 4.66
N GLY A 34 -12.37 1.19 4.69
CA GLY A 34 -11.93 0.12 3.81
C GLY A 34 -11.43 0.65 2.46
N GLY A 35 -10.86 -0.24 1.66
CA GLY A 35 -10.29 0.08 0.37
C GLY A 35 -9.47 -1.06 -0.23
N ILE A 36 -8.77 -0.75 -1.33
CA ILE A 36 -7.84 -1.67 -1.99
C ILE A 36 -6.48 -0.98 -2.05
N ILE A 37 -5.45 -1.65 -1.53
CA ILE A 37 -4.05 -1.26 -1.72
C ILE A 37 -3.55 -2.00 -2.95
N THR A 38 -3.05 -1.26 -3.94
CA THR A 38 -2.60 -1.83 -5.22
C THR A 38 -1.10 -1.66 -5.38
N LEU A 39 -0.40 -2.75 -5.69
CA LEU A 39 0.99 -2.71 -6.09
C LEU A 39 1.05 -2.61 -7.62
N LEU A 40 1.70 -1.55 -8.10
CA LEU A 40 1.96 -1.32 -9.51
C LEU A 40 3.43 -1.58 -9.81
N ASN A 41 3.74 -2.08 -11.01
CA ASN A 41 5.11 -2.06 -11.52
C ASN A 41 5.48 -0.67 -12.06
N GLN A 42 6.73 -0.54 -12.53
CA GLN A 42 7.28 0.70 -13.09
C GLN A 42 6.52 1.25 -14.30
N ASN A 43 5.75 0.42 -15.02
CA ASN A 43 4.93 0.83 -16.15
C ASN A 43 3.50 1.23 -15.72
N GLY A 44 3.22 1.28 -14.41
CA GLY A 44 1.89 1.58 -13.86
C GLY A 44 0.90 0.41 -13.96
N VAL A 45 1.35 -0.80 -14.28
CA VAL A 45 0.50 -1.98 -14.40
C VAL A 45 0.36 -2.64 -13.03
N LYS A 46 -0.89 -2.97 -12.64
CA LYS A 46 -1.17 -3.73 -11.42
C LYS A 46 -0.53 -5.12 -11.49
N VAL A 47 0.32 -5.41 -10.51
CA VAL A 47 0.95 -6.73 -10.32
C VAL A 47 0.35 -7.48 -9.14
N HIS A 48 -0.14 -6.76 -8.14
CA HIS A 48 -0.84 -7.35 -6.99
C HIS A 48 -1.75 -6.32 -6.31
N GLY A 49 -2.60 -6.76 -5.41
CA GLY A 49 -3.41 -5.88 -4.58
C GLY A 49 -4.11 -6.63 -3.47
N VAL A 50 -4.38 -5.92 -2.39
CA VAL A 50 -5.00 -6.44 -1.16
C VAL A 50 -6.19 -5.55 -0.79
N SER A 51 -7.28 -6.17 -0.35
CA SER A 51 -8.53 -5.47 0.00
C SER A 51 -8.74 -5.52 1.50
N TYR A 52 -9.09 -4.39 2.10
CA TYR A 52 -9.36 -4.29 3.53
C TYR A 52 -10.74 -3.68 3.77
N THR A 53 -11.41 -4.15 4.82
CA THR A 53 -12.77 -3.74 5.18
C THR A 53 -12.76 -2.56 6.14
N LYS A 54 -13.90 -1.86 6.24
CA LYS A 54 -14.14 -0.85 7.26
C LYS A 54 -13.87 -1.38 8.68
N GLN A 55 -14.28 -2.61 8.96
CA GLN A 55 -14.11 -3.21 10.29
C GLN A 55 -12.63 -3.38 10.63
N GLN A 56 -11.82 -3.82 9.66
CA GLN A 56 -10.36 -3.95 9.82
C GLN A 56 -9.68 -2.57 9.96
N ALA A 57 -10.14 -1.56 9.23
CA ALA A 57 -9.57 -0.21 9.29
C ALA A 57 -9.83 0.53 10.61
N ASN A 58 -10.90 0.16 11.34
CA ASN A 58 -11.29 0.82 12.60
C ASN A 58 -10.53 0.29 13.83
N GLN A 59 -9.66 -0.70 13.68
CA GLN A 59 -8.85 -1.26 14.78
C GLN A 59 -7.41 -0.75 14.70
N PRO A 60 -7.05 0.32 15.44
CA PRO A 60 -5.68 0.82 15.44
C PRO A 60 -4.71 -0.22 16.04
N GLY A 61 -3.46 -0.22 15.56
CA GLY A 61 -2.39 -1.06 16.09
C GLY A 61 -2.38 -2.51 15.59
N TRP A 62 -3.26 -2.88 14.66
CA TRP A 62 -3.34 -4.23 14.11
C TRP A 62 -2.68 -4.34 12.73
N THR A 63 -1.88 -5.39 12.50
CA THR A 63 -1.36 -5.74 11.17
C THR A 63 -2.33 -6.65 10.43
N ILE A 64 -2.90 -6.17 9.33
CA ILE A 64 -3.79 -6.98 8.50
C ILE A 64 -2.93 -7.77 7.51
N VAL A 65 -2.94 -9.10 7.63
CA VAL A 65 -2.26 -10.01 6.70
C VAL A 65 -3.28 -10.42 5.63
N PHE A 66 -2.89 -10.34 4.36
CA PHE A 66 -3.71 -10.69 3.20
C PHE A 66 -2.99 -11.76 2.37
#